data_AF-A0A3A9SE71-F1
#
_entry.id   AF-A0A3A9SE71-F1
#
_cell.length_a   1.000
_cell.length_b   1.000
_cell.length_c   1.000
_cell.angle_alpha   90.00
_cell.angle_beta   90.00
_cell.angle_gamma   90.00
#
_symmetry.space_group_name_H-M   'P 1'
#
loop_
_entity.id
_entity.type
_entity.pdbx_description
1 polymer ?
#
loop_
_entity_poly.entity_id
_entity_poly.type
_entity_poly.pdbx_seq_one_letter_code
_entity_poly.pdbx_strand_id
1 'polypeptide(L)'
;MSENKVFMDTNVFTEIVDSIGTSASNCVLSDSVLNNKEIWDNLAVGKKMTKLLKDVVKSSKAYNAESAVVLPTAFIKLRDSMIRVDKVASESLEVDVDKN
;
A
#
# COMPACT_ATOMS: atom_id res chain seq x y z
N MET A 1 -13.03 25.29 12.90
CA MET A 1 -13.07 23.97 12.23
C MET A 1 -12.08 24.04 11.09
N SER A 2 -11.05 23.20 11.07
CA SER A 2 -10.14 23.12 9.92
C SER A 2 -10.97 22.75 8.69
N GLU A 3 -10.84 23.50 7.61
CA GLU A 3 -11.52 23.16 6.37
C GLU A 3 -11.04 21.78 5.91
N ASN A 4 -11.92 20.78 5.92
CA ASN A 4 -11.64 19.43 5.43
C ASN A 4 -11.65 19.41 3.90
N LYS A 5 -10.75 20.18 3.27
CA LYS A 5 -10.58 20.23 1.82
C LYS A 5 -9.50 19.24 1.41
N VAL A 6 -9.78 18.44 0.39
CA VAL A 6 -8.81 17.51 -0.20
C VAL A 6 -8.54 17.97 -1.62
N PHE A 7 -7.29 18.31 -1.91
CA PHE A 7 -6.80 18.60 -3.25
C PHE A 7 -5.87 17.45 -3.64
N MET A 8 -6.17 16.79 -4.76
CA MET A 8 -5.40 15.65 -5.24
C MET A 8 -4.99 15.90 -6.68
N ASP A 9 -3.69 16.01 -6.91
CA ASP A 9 -3.12 15.81 -8.25
C ASP A 9 -3.13 14.31 -8.54
N THR A 10 -3.92 13.89 -9.51
CA THR A 10 -4.11 12.47 -9.83
C THR A 10 -2.85 11.82 -10.38
N ASN A 11 -1.99 12.56 -11.06
CA ASN A 11 -0.75 12.03 -11.62
C ASN A 11 0.26 11.79 -10.49
N VAL A 12 0.51 12.82 -9.69
CA VAL A 12 1.41 12.73 -8.53
C VAL A 12 0.93 11.65 -7.55
N PHE A 13 -0.38 11.58 -7.28
CA PHE A 13 -0.94 10.56 -6.42
C PHE A 13 -0.69 9.15 -6.96
N THR A 14 -0.88 8.94 -8.27
CA THR A 14 -0.66 7.63 -8.91
C THR A 14 0.81 7.23 -8.83
N GLU A 15 1.73 8.15 -9.11
CA GLU A 15 3.18 7.89 -9.01
C GLU A 15 3.59 7.49 -7.59
N ILE A 16 3.04 8.14 -6.56
CA ILE A 16 3.30 7.79 -5.15
C ILE A 16 2.77 6.39 -4.86
N VAL A 17 1.55 6.07 -5.29
CA VAL A 17 0.93 4.75 -5.07
C VAL A 17 1.73 3.64 -5.75
N ASP A 18 2.16 3.86 -6.98
CA ASP A 18 2.99 2.91 -7.74
C ASP A 18 4.37 2.74 -7.11
N SER A 19 4.94 3.83 -6.58
CA SER A 19 6.20 3.79 -5.84
C SER A 19 6.08 2.94 -4.57
N ILE A 20 5.01 3.11 -3.78
CA ILE A 20 4.72 2.26 -2.61
C ILE A 20 4.65 0.79 -3.03
N GLY A 21 3.86 0.49 -4.08
CA GLY A 21 3.69 -0.87 -4.58
C GLY A 21 5.00 -1.51 -5.01
N THR A 22 5.81 -0.76 -5.76
CA THR A 22 7.11 -1.21 -6.28
C THR A 22 8.14 -1.40 -5.17
N SER A 23 8.27 -0.42 -4.26
CA SER A 23 9.19 -0.51 -3.14
C SER A 23 8.85 -1.69 -2.22
N ALA A 24 7.56 -1.92 -1.93
CA ALA A 24 7.14 -3.07 -1.15
C ALA A 24 7.41 -4.39 -1.88
N SER A 25 7.16 -4.46 -3.19
CA SER A 25 7.43 -5.65 -4.02
C SER A 25 8.91 -6.03 -4.07
N ASN A 26 9.82 -5.06 -3.92
CA ASN A 26 11.26 -5.31 -3.87
C ASN A 26 11.73 -5.82 -2.49
N CYS A 27 10.93 -5.64 -1.44
CA CYS A 27 11.21 -6.11 -0.09
C CYS A 27 10.70 -7.55 0.12
N VAL A 28 11.28 -8.52 -0.60
CA VAL A 28 10.94 -9.95 -0.46
C VAL A 28 11.98 -10.66 0.39
N LEU A 29 11.57 -11.18 1.54
CA LEU A 29 12.37 -12.11 2.32
C LEU A 29 12.00 -13.55 1.93
N SER A 30 12.94 -14.26 1.33
CA SER A 30 12.77 -15.67 0.94
C SER A 30 12.66 -16.58 2.16
N ASP A 31 11.83 -17.63 2.07
CA ASP A 31 11.77 -18.69 3.09
C ASP A 31 13.10 -19.45 3.23
N SER A 32 13.99 -19.36 2.24
CA SER A 32 15.30 -20.01 2.27
C SER A 32 16.18 -19.57 3.44
N VAL A 33 15.90 -18.43 4.06
CA VAL A 33 16.56 -18.00 5.30
C VAL A 33 16.33 -18.96 6.48
N LEU A 34 15.32 -19.83 6.39
CA LEU A 34 15.01 -20.84 7.39
C LEU A 34 15.71 -22.20 7.14
N ASN A 35 16.41 -22.35 6.02
CA ASN A 35 16.98 -23.65 5.61
C ASN A 35 18.16 -24.11 6.47
N ASN A 36 18.93 -23.17 7.07
CA ASN A 36 20.13 -23.49 7.86
C ASN A 36 19.86 -23.68 9.36
N LYS A 37 18.59 -23.89 9.76
CA LYS A 37 18.18 -24.03 11.17
C LYS A 37 18.78 -25.24 11.89
N GLU A 38 19.14 -26.28 11.14
CA GLU A 38 19.63 -27.56 11.71
C GLU A 38 20.95 -27.40 12.47
N ILE A 39 21.76 -26.41 12.11
CA ILE A 39 23.10 -26.16 12.70
C ILE A 39 22.98 -25.78 14.19
N TRP A 40 21.88 -25.15 14.59
CA TRP A 40 21.72 -24.59 15.95
C TRP A 40 20.42 -25.01 16.65
N ASP A 41 19.56 -25.82 16.03
CA ASP A 41 18.24 -26.21 16.58
C ASP A 41 18.34 -27.01 17.91
N ASN A 42 19.49 -27.63 18.20
CA ASN A 42 19.74 -28.31 19.47
C ASN A 42 20.15 -27.35 20.60
N LEU A 43 20.46 -26.09 20.28
CA LEU A 43 20.84 -25.06 21.25
C LEU A 43 19.61 -24.22 21.62
N ALA A 44 19.49 -23.85 22.91
CA ALA A 44 18.41 -22.98 23.36
C ALA A 44 18.38 -21.63 22.63
N VAL A 45 19.56 -21.10 22.26
CA VAL A 45 19.69 -19.88 21.45
C VAL A 45 19.19 -20.08 20.02
N GLY A 46 19.49 -21.23 19.40
CA GLY A 46 19.04 -21.52 18.04
C GLY A 46 17.52 -21.66 17.96
N LYS A 47 16.88 -22.33 18.93
CA LYS A 47 15.41 -22.39 18.99
C LYS A 47 14.76 -21.00 19.07
N LYS A 48 15.33 -20.09 19.87
CA LYS A 48 14.86 -18.70 19.96
C LYS A 48 15.07 -17.96 18.63
N MET A 49 16.23 -18.11 18.00
CA MET A 49 16.55 -17.49 16.72
C MET A 49 15.63 -17.99 15.60
N THR A 50 15.40 -19.31 15.52
CA THR A 50 14.47 -19.92 14.57
C THR A 50 13.05 -19.37 14.71
N LYS A 51 12.58 -19.14 15.95
CA LYS A 51 11.28 -18.50 16.18
C LYS A 51 11.26 -17.05 15.66
N LEU A 52 12.27 -16.24 16.02
CA LEU A 52 12.37 -14.85 15.57
C LEU A 52 12.43 -14.76 14.04
N LEU A 53 13.22 -15.61 13.38
CA LEU A 53 13.32 -15.66 11.93
C LEU A 53 11.97 -15.99 11.27
N LYS A 54 11.22 -16.95 11.83
CA LYS A 54 9.86 -17.26 11.35
C LYS A 54 8.92 -16.07 11.49
N ASP A 55 8.96 -15.37 12.63
CA ASP A 55 8.13 -14.19 12.87
C ASP A 55 8.47 -13.06 11.90
N VAL A 56 9.76 -12.83 11.62
CA VAL A 56 10.23 -11.86 10.63
C VAL A 56 9.79 -12.23 9.21
N VAL A 57 9.96 -13.48 8.80
CA VAL A 57 9.49 -13.97 7.48
C VAL A 57 7.99 -13.78 7.32
N LYS A 58 7.21 -14.17 8.34
CA LYS A 58 5.76 -13.97 8.35
C LYS A 58 5.39 -12.50 8.25
N SER A 59 6.04 -11.63 9.02
CA SER A 59 5.80 -10.19 9.01
C SER A 59 6.17 -9.56 7.67
N SER A 60 7.28 -9.99 7.06
CA SER A 60 7.72 -9.51 5.75
C SER A 60 6.71 -9.89 4.66
N LYS A 61 6.21 -11.13 4.66
CA LYS A 61 5.17 -11.57 3.72
C LYS A 61 3.86 -10.79 3.88
N ALA A 62 3.42 -10.58 5.11
CA ALA A 62 2.22 -9.79 5.39
C ALA A 62 2.40 -8.34 4.93
N TYR A 63 3.53 -7.70 5.30
CA TYR A 63 3.85 -6.35 4.87
C TYR A 63 3.86 -6.22 3.35
N ASN A 64 4.48 -7.17 2.64
CA ASN A 64 4.53 -7.18 1.19
C ASN A 64 3.12 -7.32 0.60
N ALA A 65 2.32 -8.31 1.03
CA ALA A 65 0.96 -8.49 0.52
C ALA A 65 0.09 -7.22 0.70
N GLU A 66 0.14 -6.61 1.88
CA GLU A 66 -0.63 -5.42 2.19
C GLU A 66 -0.12 -4.19 1.41
N SER A 67 1.18 -3.94 1.41
CA SER A 67 1.76 -2.70 0.88
C SER A 67 2.02 -2.75 -0.62
N ALA A 68 2.28 -3.93 -1.20
CA ALA A 68 2.51 -4.09 -2.63
C ALA A 68 1.22 -4.15 -3.44
N VAL A 69 0.12 -4.62 -2.83
CA VAL A 69 -1.12 -4.94 -3.56
C VAL A 69 -2.34 -4.30 -2.93
N VAL A 70 -2.65 -4.62 -1.67
CA VAL A 70 -3.92 -4.22 -1.04
C VAL A 70 -4.04 -2.71 -0.92
N LEU A 71 -3.03 -2.06 -0.35
CA LEU A 71 -3.01 -0.62 -0.12
C LEU A 71 -2.99 0.16 -1.45
N PRO A 72 -2.13 -0.15 -2.43
CA PRO A 72 -2.19 0.49 -3.74
C PRO A 72 -3.55 0.35 -4.42
N THR A 73 -4.15 -0.83 -4.37
CA THR A 73 -5.49 -1.07 -4.95
C THR A 73 -6.55 -0.20 -4.28
N ALA A 74 -6.52 -0.10 -2.94
CA ALA A 74 -7.45 0.75 -2.20
C ALA A 74 -7.29 2.24 -2.54
N PHE A 75 -6.04 2.71 -2.66
CA PHE A 75 -5.73 4.09 -3.01
C PHE A 75 -6.13 4.43 -4.45
N ILE A 76 -5.91 3.54 -5.40
CA ILE A 76 -6.39 3.71 -6.78
C ILE A 76 -7.92 3.83 -6.80
N LYS A 77 -8.64 2.96 -6.07
CA LYS A 77 -10.11 3.04 -5.95
C LYS A 77 -10.58 4.37 -5.34
N LEU A 78 -9.86 4.87 -4.33
CA LEU A 78 -10.17 6.17 -3.72
C LEU A 78 -10.02 7.30 -4.73
N ARG A 79 -8.87 7.35 -5.44
CA ARG A 79 -8.61 8.32 -6.51
C ARG A 79 -9.72 8.29 -7.56
N ASP A 80 -10.06 7.12 -8.07
CA ASP A 80 -11.08 6.95 -9.12
C ASP A 80 -12.46 7.40 -8.64
N SER A 81 -12.77 7.18 -7.36
CA SER A 81 -14.01 7.65 -6.74
C SER A 81 -14.04 9.18 -6.65
N MET A 82 -12.93 9.82 -6.29
CA MET A 82 -12.83 11.28 -6.25
C MET A 82 -12.98 11.91 -7.64
N ILE A 83 -12.30 11.35 -8.66
CA ILE A 83 -12.46 11.78 -10.06
C ILE A 83 -13.92 11.69 -10.49
N ARG A 84 -14.60 10.59 -10.13
CA ARG A 84 -16.03 10.40 -10.46
C ARG A 84 -16.91 11.44 -9.79
N VAL A 85 -16.71 11.72 -8.50
CA VAL A 85 -17.48 12.74 -7.77
C VAL A 85 -17.28 14.12 -8.40
N ASP A 86 -16.03 14.48 -8.72
CA ASP A 86 -15.71 15.76 -9.36
C ASP A 86 -16.36 15.90 -10.74
N LYS A 87 -16.34 14.82 -11.54
CA LYS A 87 -17.05 14.76 -12.82
C LYS A 87 -18.55 14.95 -12.66
N VAL A 88 -19.20 14.20 -11.77
CA VAL A 88 -20.65 14.31 -11.55
C VAL A 88 -21.02 15.70 -11.05
N ALA A 89 -20.22 16.27 -10.14
CA ALA A 89 -20.45 17.61 -9.63
C ALA A 89 -20.34 18.67 -10.73
N SER A 90 -19.31 18.59 -11.59
CA SER A 90 -19.15 19.55 -12.70
C SER A 90 -20.24 19.44 -13.76
N GLU A 91 -20.71 18.23 -14.08
CA GLU A 91 -21.83 17.99 -15.01
C GLU A 91 -23.19 18.43 -14.46
N SER A 92 -23.34 18.51 -13.13
CA SER A 92 -24.60 18.91 -12.47
C SER A 92 -24.78 20.43 -12.35
N LEU A 93 -23.77 21.21 -12.73
CA LEU A 93 -23.85 22.68 -12.69
C LEU A 93 -24.54 23.19 -13.96
N GLU A 94 -25.80 23.61 -13.85
CA GLU A 94 -26.45 24.42 -14.88
C GLU A 94 -25.94 25.86 -14.78
N VAL A 95 -25.23 26.31 -15.82
CA VAL A 95 -24.75 27.69 -15.93
C VAL A 95 -25.75 28.47 -16.78
N ASP A 96 -26.42 29.44 -16.15
CA ASP A 96 -27.35 30.35 -16.82
C ASP A 96 -26.56 31.32 -17.72
N VAL A 97 -26.51 31.01 -19.02
CA VAL A 97 -25.73 31.74 -20.04
C VAL A 97 -26.47 32.97 -20.59
N ASP A 98 -27.74 33.18 -20.23
CA ASP A 98 -28.62 34.18 -20.85
C ASP A 98 -28.71 35.52 -20.08
N LYS A 99 -27.80 35.79 -19.14
CA LYS A 99 -27.64 37.12 -18.55
C LYS A 99 -26.60 37.95 -19.31
N ASN A 100 -26.97 38.42 -20.51
CA ASN A 100 -26.34 39.56 -21.18
C ASN A 100 -27.41 40.41 -21.88
#